data_AF-A0A950XU26-F1
#
_entry.id   AF-A0A950XU26-F1
#
_cell.length_a   1.000
_cell.length_b   1.000
_cell.length_c   1.000
_cell.angle_alpha   90.00
_cell.angle_beta   90.00
_cell.angle_gamma   90.00
#
_symmetry.space_group_name_H-M   'P 1'
#
loop_
_entity.id
_entity.type
_entity.pdbx_description
1 polymer ?
#
loop_
_entity_poly.entity_id
_entity_poly.type
_entity_poly.pdbx_seq_one_letter_code
_entity_poly.pdbx_strand_id
1 'polypeptide(L)'
;MSNWSKSTHVRALLAAAACLHAQPRQKTDLANTSWQLVQFRGANGESASPDDKTKYTISFGSDGSLSARIDCNRAVGAWKTSAPNQIQFGPVALTRAMCPPGSSNERLGQDLELITSYQIRDDHLLLSLMDGKGVYEFERIGSSGQDALRSGVASKGPVNYRCMGPDSMLSATFYSTAPAMVLVEWSKTVRPAFQVPAASILFNTVVIEFEQIST
;
A
#
# COMPACT_ATOMS: atom_id res chain seq x y z
N MET A 1 30.80 -38.58 -64.37
CA MET A 1 31.24 -38.54 -62.96
C MET A 1 30.69 -37.23 -62.39
N SER A 2 29.54 -37.28 -61.70
CA SER A 2 29.40 -37.02 -60.24
C SER A 2 29.68 -35.55 -59.88
N ASN A 3 28.89 -34.79 -59.12
CA ASN A 3 27.74 -35.08 -58.27
C ASN A 3 27.07 -33.74 -57.89
N TRP A 4 25.82 -33.81 -57.43
CA TRP A 4 25.01 -32.73 -56.89
C TRP A 4 25.61 -31.98 -55.68
N SER A 5 25.21 -30.72 -55.50
CA SER A 5 25.07 -30.11 -54.18
C SER A 5 23.70 -29.44 -54.06
N LYS A 6 22.84 -30.01 -53.20
CA LYS A 6 21.52 -29.47 -52.85
C LYS A 6 21.72 -28.41 -51.76
N SER A 7 21.29 -27.18 -52.03
CA SER A 7 21.21 -26.15 -50.98
C SER A 7 20.00 -26.41 -50.10
N THR A 8 20.27 -26.80 -48.86
CA THR A 8 19.24 -26.96 -47.81
C THR A 8 19.02 -25.61 -47.15
N HIS A 9 17.87 -24.98 -47.38
CA HIS A 9 17.47 -23.80 -46.61
C HIS A 9 17.08 -24.23 -45.19
N VAL A 10 17.94 -23.97 -44.21
CA VAL A 10 17.58 -24.05 -42.79
C VAL A 10 16.71 -22.82 -42.48
N ARG A 11 15.39 -23.02 -42.42
CA ARG A 11 14.48 -22.02 -41.84
C ARG A 11 14.68 -22.02 -40.33
N ALA A 12 15.42 -21.05 -39.82
CA ALA A 12 15.45 -20.75 -38.41
C ALA A 12 14.04 -20.32 -37.96
N LEU A 13 13.38 -21.18 -37.18
CA LEU A 13 12.18 -20.81 -36.42
C LEU A 13 12.62 -19.85 -35.31
N LEU A 14 12.35 -18.56 -35.49
CA LEU A 14 12.40 -17.56 -34.42
C LEU A 14 11.27 -17.90 -33.44
N ALA A 15 11.58 -18.68 -32.40
CA ALA A 15 10.75 -18.77 -31.22
C ALA A 15 10.85 -17.40 -30.51
N ALA A 16 9.89 -16.52 -30.78
CA ALA A 16 9.70 -15.33 -29.98
C ALA A 16 9.25 -15.78 -28.58
N ALA A 17 10.21 -15.89 -27.66
CA ALA A 17 9.92 -15.93 -26.24
C ALA A 17 9.26 -14.58 -25.90
N ALA A 18 7.93 -14.56 -25.89
CA ALA A 18 7.19 -13.44 -25.33
C ALA A 18 7.51 -13.42 -23.84
N CYS A 19 8.48 -12.59 -23.45
CA CYS A 19 8.55 -12.12 -22.08
C CYS A 19 7.22 -11.42 -21.82
N LEU A 20 6.29 -12.10 -21.13
CA LEU A 20 5.17 -11.44 -20.50
C LEU A 20 5.79 -10.43 -19.54
N HIS A 21 5.82 -9.17 -19.95
CA HIS A 21 6.14 -8.09 -19.06
C HIS A 21 5.01 -8.06 -18.04
N ALA A 22 5.28 -8.56 -16.83
CA ALA A 22 4.45 -8.26 -15.68
C ALA A 22 4.46 -6.74 -15.54
N GLN A 23 3.37 -6.09 -15.95
CA GLN A 23 3.24 -4.65 -15.81
C GLN A 23 3.48 -4.31 -14.33
N PRO A 24 4.34 -3.32 -14.02
CA PRO A 24 4.45 -2.86 -12.66
C PRO A 24 3.04 -2.42 -12.23
N ARG A 25 2.44 -3.12 -11.26
CA ARG A 25 1.21 -2.64 -10.64
C ARG A 25 1.52 -1.24 -10.14
N GLN A 26 0.83 -0.24 -10.68
CA GLN A 26 0.92 1.12 -10.18
C GLN A 26 0.78 1.06 -8.67
N LYS A 27 1.76 1.61 -7.95
CA LYS A 27 1.68 1.77 -6.50
C LYS A 27 0.59 2.80 -6.23
N THR A 28 -0.61 2.31 -6.00
CA THR A 28 -1.75 3.15 -5.61
C THR A 28 -1.68 3.43 -4.11
N ASP A 29 -2.25 4.54 -3.71
CA ASP A 29 -2.50 4.92 -2.31
C ASP A 29 -3.58 4.06 -1.64
N LEU A 30 -4.38 3.32 -2.42
CA LEU A 30 -5.36 2.34 -1.93
C LEU A 30 -4.76 0.96 -1.61
N ALA A 31 -3.68 0.54 -2.26
CA ALA A 31 -3.14 -0.80 -2.05
C ALA A 31 -2.68 -1.03 -0.59
N ASN A 32 -3.03 -2.18 -0.02
CA ASN A 32 -2.80 -2.57 1.37
C ASN A 32 -3.44 -1.62 2.40
N THR A 33 -4.67 -1.18 2.13
CA THR A 33 -5.43 -0.32 3.04
C THR A 33 -6.76 -0.95 3.44
N SER A 34 -7.26 -0.57 4.62
CA SER A 34 -8.55 -1.01 5.17
C SER A 34 -9.29 0.19 5.72
N TRP A 35 -10.61 0.21 5.53
CA TRP A 35 -11.47 1.36 5.82
C TRP A 35 -12.81 0.91 6.39
N GLN A 36 -13.40 1.73 7.26
CA GLN A 36 -14.72 1.51 7.85
C GLN A 36 -15.68 2.65 7.53
N LEU A 37 -16.93 2.31 7.24
CA LEU A 37 -17.92 3.26 6.72
C LEU A 37 -18.28 4.30 7.79
N VAL A 38 -18.20 5.57 7.43
CA VAL A 38 -18.63 6.70 8.27
C VAL A 38 -20.06 7.10 7.90
N GLN A 39 -20.31 7.32 6.61
CA GLN A 39 -21.63 7.75 6.12
C GLN A 39 -21.75 7.55 4.60
N PHE A 40 -22.99 7.50 4.15
CA PHE A 40 -23.40 7.70 2.77
C PHE A 40 -24.13 9.04 2.64
N ARG A 41 -23.88 9.77 1.55
CA ARG A 41 -24.64 10.95 1.14
C ARG A 41 -25.12 10.78 -0.30
N GLY A 42 -26.44 10.76 -0.48
CA GLY A 42 -27.09 10.68 -1.78
C GLY A 42 -27.27 12.04 -2.43
N ALA A 43 -27.43 12.05 -3.76
CA ALA A 43 -27.63 13.26 -4.55
C ALA A 43 -28.91 14.05 -4.18
N ASN A 44 -29.90 13.36 -3.63
CA ASN A 44 -31.20 13.91 -3.21
C ASN A 44 -31.18 14.47 -1.77
N GLY A 45 -30.02 14.54 -1.13
CA GLY A 45 -29.88 14.96 0.27
C GLY A 45 -30.15 13.86 1.29
N GLU A 46 -30.42 12.62 0.85
CA GLU A 46 -30.49 11.47 1.74
C GLU A 46 -29.11 11.21 2.38
N SER A 47 -29.10 10.86 3.66
CA SER A 47 -27.89 10.45 4.37
C SER A 47 -28.15 9.22 5.21
N ALA A 48 -27.19 8.30 5.24
CA ALA A 48 -27.25 7.11 6.09
C ALA A 48 -25.89 6.88 6.76
N SER A 49 -25.90 6.54 8.05
CA SER A 49 -24.71 6.14 8.80
C SER A 49 -24.97 4.80 9.48
N PRO A 50 -23.96 3.91 9.53
CA PRO A 50 -24.11 2.67 10.25
C PRO A 50 -24.22 2.91 11.75
N ASP A 51 -24.96 2.04 12.44
CA ASP A 51 -25.03 1.99 13.91
C ASP A 51 -23.67 1.63 14.52
N ASP A 52 -22.93 0.76 13.84
CA ASP A 52 -21.58 0.34 14.18
C ASP A 52 -20.73 0.26 12.91
N LYS A 53 -19.72 1.14 12.82
CA LYS A 53 -18.83 1.22 11.66
C LYS A 53 -18.06 -0.08 11.42
N THR A 54 -17.76 -0.86 12.45
CA THR A 54 -16.99 -2.12 12.33
C THR A 54 -17.76 -3.20 11.56
N LYS A 55 -19.08 -3.02 11.40
CA LYS A 55 -19.93 -3.87 10.58
C LYS A 55 -19.78 -3.58 9.08
N TYR A 56 -19.19 -2.46 8.69
CA TYR A 56 -19.10 -2.02 7.30
C TYR A 56 -17.64 -1.67 6.97
N THR A 57 -16.90 -2.66 6.47
CA THR A 57 -15.47 -2.51 6.19
C THR A 57 -15.13 -2.87 4.75
N ILE A 58 -14.10 -2.24 4.21
CA ILE A 58 -13.57 -2.50 2.87
C ILE A 58 -12.04 -2.50 2.91
N SER A 59 -11.44 -3.51 2.28
CA SER A 59 -9.99 -3.72 2.26
C SER A 59 -9.51 -3.98 0.83
N PHE A 60 -8.45 -3.28 0.47
CA PHE A 60 -7.85 -3.30 -0.86
C PHE A 60 -6.46 -3.94 -0.79
N GLY A 61 -6.29 -5.16 -1.31
CA GLY A 61 -5.00 -5.85 -1.36
C GLY A 61 -4.10 -5.33 -2.47
N SER A 62 -2.77 -5.33 -2.26
CA SER A 62 -1.79 -4.97 -3.30
C SER A 62 -1.80 -5.94 -4.50
N ASP A 63 -2.46 -7.07 -4.37
CA ASP A 63 -2.70 -8.04 -5.43
C ASP A 63 -3.92 -7.72 -6.31
N GLY A 64 -4.63 -6.62 -6.02
CA GLY A 64 -5.89 -6.28 -6.68
C GLY A 64 -7.08 -7.05 -6.11
N SER A 65 -6.92 -7.76 -4.98
CA SER A 65 -8.04 -8.38 -4.27
C SER A 65 -8.84 -7.33 -3.51
N LEU A 66 -10.17 -7.47 -3.53
CA LEU A 66 -11.12 -6.72 -2.72
C LEU A 66 -11.72 -7.67 -1.68
N SER A 67 -11.78 -7.25 -0.43
CA SER A 67 -12.60 -7.90 0.60
C SER A 67 -13.40 -6.86 1.36
N ALA A 68 -14.64 -7.20 1.70
CA ALA A 68 -15.51 -6.30 2.44
C ALA A 68 -16.39 -7.06 3.43
N ARG A 69 -16.76 -6.38 4.52
CA ARG A 69 -17.87 -6.75 5.40
C ARG A 69 -18.97 -5.72 5.18
N ILE A 70 -20.18 -6.18 4.90
CA ILE A 70 -21.36 -5.35 4.73
C ILE A 70 -22.41 -5.88 5.69
N ASP A 71 -22.40 -5.33 6.89
CA ASP A 71 -23.17 -5.81 8.02
C ASP A 71 -22.95 -7.30 8.31
N CYS A 72 -23.99 -8.10 8.10
CA CYS A 72 -23.96 -9.54 8.29
C CYS A 72 -23.27 -10.28 7.12
N ASN A 73 -23.16 -9.64 5.95
CA ASN A 73 -22.62 -10.23 4.75
C ASN A 73 -21.13 -9.93 4.54
N ARG A 74 -20.48 -10.79 3.75
CA ARG A 74 -19.10 -10.64 3.32
C ARG A 74 -19.04 -10.58 1.80
N ALA A 75 -18.25 -9.65 1.29
CA ALA A 75 -18.00 -9.49 -0.13
C ALA A 75 -16.55 -9.81 -0.46
N VAL A 76 -16.32 -10.46 -1.60
CA VAL A 76 -15.00 -10.68 -2.19
C VAL A 76 -15.04 -10.32 -3.67
N GLY A 77 -13.96 -9.75 -4.17
CA GLY A 77 -13.90 -9.37 -5.58
C GLY A 77 -12.49 -8.94 -5.99
N ALA A 78 -12.43 -8.20 -7.09
CA ALA A 78 -11.21 -7.59 -7.57
C ALA A 78 -11.39 -6.08 -7.71
N TRP A 79 -10.29 -5.34 -7.63
CA TRP A 79 -10.27 -3.91 -7.92
C TRP A 79 -9.03 -3.55 -8.74
N LYS A 80 -9.12 -2.46 -9.49
CA LYS A 80 -8.00 -1.87 -10.22
C LYS A 80 -8.16 -0.37 -10.38
N THR A 81 -7.06 0.31 -10.69
CA THR A 81 -7.02 1.72 -11.09
C THR A 81 -6.56 1.80 -12.55
N SER A 82 -7.22 2.60 -13.38
CA SER A 82 -6.80 2.89 -14.77
C SER A 82 -6.10 4.24 -14.88
N ALA A 83 -6.43 5.17 -13.99
CA ALA A 83 -5.88 6.52 -13.92
C ALA A 83 -5.94 7.01 -12.46
N PRO A 84 -5.26 8.11 -12.11
CA PRO A 84 -5.38 8.72 -10.79
C PRO A 84 -6.85 8.99 -10.43
N ASN A 85 -7.24 8.73 -9.17
CA ASN A 85 -8.59 8.91 -8.64
C ASN A 85 -9.71 8.07 -9.31
N GLN A 86 -9.38 7.14 -10.22
CA GLN A 86 -10.36 6.22 -10.81
C GLN A 86 -10.26 4.86 -10.15
N ILE A 87 -11.40 4.23 -9.87
CA ILE A 87 -11.43 2.84 -9.40
C ILE A 87 -12.44 2.06 -10.21
N GLN A 88 -12.08 0.82 -10.52
CA GLN A 88 -13.00 -0.13 -11.13
C GLN A 88 -13.00 -1.39 -10.29
N PHE A 89 -14.19 -1.79 -9.84
CA PHE A 89 -14.42 -3.10 -9.26
C PHE A 89 -14.69 -4.12 -10.37
N GLY A 90 -14.10 -5.31 -10.23
CA GLY A 90 -14.50 -6.49 -10.97
C GLY A 90 -15.78 -7.10 -10.38
N PRO A 91 -16.18 -8.31 -10.83
CA PRO A 91 -17.31 -9.01 -10.23
C PRO A 91 -17.13 -9.17 -8.72
N VAL A 92 -18.13 -8.74 -7.95
CA VAL A 92 -18.14 -8.87 -6.49
C VAL A 92 -19.12 -9.97 -6.09
N ALA A 93 -18.62 -10.99 -5.40
CA ALA A 93 -19.45 -12.03 -4.81
C ALA A 93 -19.80 -11.64 -3.37
N LEU A 94 -21.09 -11.55 -3.07
CA LEU A 94 -21.63 -11.26 -1.74
C LEU A 94 -22.35 -12.48 -1.18
N THR A 95 -22.14 -12.79 0.10
CA THR A 95 -22.98 -13.77 0.81
C THR A 95 -24.45 -13.31 0.89
N ARG A 96 -25.38 -14.23 1.18
CA ARG A 96 -26.82 -13.94 1.25
C ARG A 96 -27.42 -14.22 2.62
N ALA A 97 -26.81 -13.71 3.67
CA ALA A 97 -27.39 -13.70 5.00
C ALA A 97 -28.46 -12.60 5.11
N MET A 98 -29.50 -12.87 5.88
CA MET A 98 -30.56 -11.90 6.19
C MET A 98 -30.05 -10.96 7.29
N CYS A 99 -29.74 -9.72 6.93
CA CYS A 99 -29.25 -8.73 7.90
C CYS A 99 -30.43 -8.14 8.70
N PRO A 100 -30.15 -7.57 9.89
CA PRO A 100 -31.18 -6.92 10.70
C PRO A 100 -31.89 -5.77 9.96
N PRO A 101 -33.13 -5.42 10.36
CA PRO A 101 -33.82 -4.25 9.84
C PRO A 101 -32.98 -2.97 10.00
N GLY A 102 -33.01 -2.09 9.00
CA GLY A 102 -32.20 -0.86 8.99
C GLY A 102 -30.76 -1.05 8.49
N SER A 103 -30.38 -2.27 8.12
CA SER A 103 -29.08 -2.54 7.48
C SER A 103 -28.95 -1.81 6.14
N SER A 104 -27.77 -1.26 5.87
CA SER A 104 -27.41 -0.69 4.57
C SER A 104 -26.91 -1.74 3.56
N ASN A 105 -27.08 -3.04 3.87
CA ASN A 105 -26.52 -4.14 3.09
C ASN A 105 -26.96 -4.15 1.62
N GLU A 106 -28.25 -4.02 1.36
CA GLU A 106 -28.78 -4.10 0.00
C GLU A 106 -28.28 -2.94 -0.85
N ARG A 107 -28.32 -1.72 -0.30
CA ARG A 107 -27.83 -0.51 -0.98
C ARG A 107 -26.35 -0.61 -1.28
N LEU A 108 -25.50 -0.77 -0.25
CA LEU A 108 -24.05 -0.79 -0.45
C LEU A 108 -23.62 -1.97 -1.34
N GLY A 109 -24.26 -3.13 -1.22
CA GLY A 109 -23.97 -4.27 -2.08
C GLY A 109 -24.22 -4.00 -3.57
N GLN A 110 -25.30 -3.30 -3.91
CA GLN A 110 -25.62 -2.89 -5.29
C GLN A 110 -24.72 -1.74 -5.76
N ASP A 111 -24.49 -0.76 -4.88
CA ASP A 111 -23.76 0.45 -5.18
C ASP A 111 -22.27 0.21 -5.40
N LEU A 112 -21.70 -0.89 -4.87
CA LEU A 112 -20.30 -1.26 -5.11
C LEU A 112 -19.96 -1.27 -6.61
N GLU A 113 -20.82 -1.83 -7.46
CA GLU A 113 -20.59 -1.88 -8.92
C GLU A 113 -20.73 -0.51 -9.59
N LEU A 114 -21.33 0.46 -8.91
CA LEU A 114 -21.57 1.80 -9.43
C LEU A 114 -20.46 2.79 -9.06
N ILE A 115 -19.51 2.41 -8.20
CA ILE A 115 -18.39 3.26 -7.78
C ILE A 115 -17.37 3.34 -8.92
N THR A 116 -17.05 4.56 -9.33
CA THR A 116 -16.13 4.83 -10.47
C THR A 116 -14.91 5.65 -10.10
N SER A 117 -14.94 6.33 -8.95
CA SER A 117 -13.85 7.19 -8.52
C SER A 117 -13.66 7.18 -7.01
N TYR A 118 -12.45 7.52 -6.59
CA TYR A 118 -12.08 7.64 -5.20
C TYR A 118 -11.22 8.87 -4.93
N GLN A 119 -11.26 9.36 -3.70
CA GLN A 119 -10.33 10.37 -3.19
C GLN A 119 -9.93 10.01 -1.77
N ILE A 120 -8.66 10.18 -1.43
CA ILE A 120 -8.16 10.05 -0.07
C ILE A 120 -7.72 11.41 0.45
N ARG A 121 -8.28 11.87 1.58
CA ARG A 121 -7.93 13.12 2.26
C ARG A 121 -8.04 12.92 3.76
N ASP A 122 -7.03 13.35 4.52
CA ASP A 122 -7.06 13.34 6.00
C ASP A 122 -7.45 12.00 6.63
N ASP A 123 -6.94 10.88 6.10
CA ASP A 123 -7.32 9.50 6.50
C ASP A 123 -8.79 9.12 6.29
N HIS A 124 -9.49 9.87 5.45
CA HIS A 124 -10.80 9.54 4.92
C HIS A 124 -10.71 9.14 3.44
N LEU A 125 -11.45 8.10 3.08
CA LEU A 125 -11.65 7.61 1.72
C LEU A 125 -13.06 7.96 1.28
N LEU A 126 -13.18 8.73 0.21
CA LEU A 126 -14.44 9.05 -0.44
C LEU A 126 -14.56 8.19 -1.70
N LEU A 127 -15.58 7.33 -1.77
CA LEU A 127 -15.94 6.55 -2.95
C LEU A 127 -17.18 7.15 -3.60
N SER A 128 -17.05 7.65 -4.83
CA SER A 128 -18.16 8.32 -5.53
C SER A 128 -18.81 7.38 -6.54
N LEU A 129 -20.14 7.36 -6.53
CA LEU A 129 -20.93 6.66 -7.53
C LEU A 129 -20.93 7.39 -8.87
N MET A 130 -21.11 6.63 -9.95
CA MET A 130 -21.36 7.17 -11.28
C MET A 130 -22.54 8.16 -11.27
N ASP A 131 -22.51 9.11 -12.20
CA ASP A 131 -23.54 10.13 -12.41
C ASP A 131 -23.85 10.99 -11.16
N GLY A 132 -22.93 11.02 -10.19
CA GLY A 132 -23.10 11.80 -8.97
C GLY A 132 -24.22 11.29 -8.05
N LYS A 133 -24.63 10.02 -8.17
CA LYS A 133 -25.74 9.43 -7.38
C LYS A 133 -25.51 9.47 -5.87
N GLY A 134 -24.25 9.52 -5.45
CA GLY A 134 -23.89 9.69 -4.05
C GLY A 134 -22.40 9.47 -3.81
N VAL A 135 -22.02 9.62 -2.55
CA VAL A 135 -20.66 9.41 -2.06
C VAL A 135 -20.72 8.63 -0.75
N TYR A 136 -19.90 7.58 -0.67
CA TYR A 136 -19.58 6.92 0.58
C TYR A 136 -18.30 7.48 1.16
N GLU A 137 -18.33 7.81 2.43
CA GLU A 137 -17.15 8.22 3.18
C GLU A 137 -16.77 7.12 4.16
N PHE A 138 -15.50 6.73 4.13
CA PHE A 138 -14.90 5.78 5.04
C PHE A 138 -13.73 6.43 5.77
N GLU A 139 -13.44 5.96 6.97
CA GLU A 139 -12.23 6.31 7.72
C GLU A 139 -11.28 5.11 7.78
N ARG A 140 -9.98 5.37 7.82
CA ARG A 140 -8.97 4.30 7.80
C ARG A 140 -9.06 3.45 9.08
N ILE A 141 -9.11 2.13 8.91
CA ILE A 141 -8.98 1.18 10.03
C ILE A 141 -7.48 1.09 10.37
N GLY A 142 -7.13 1.54 11.57
CA GLY A 142 -5.74 1.54 12.04
C GLY A 142 -4.98 2.85 11.81
N SER A 143 -5.60 3.93 11.29
CA SER A 143 -4.99 5.29 11.36
C SER A 143 -4.90 5.80 12.80
N SER A 144 -5.87 5.46 13.65
CA SER A 144 -5.81 5.77 15.09
C SER A 144 -4.75 4.97 15.86
N GLY A 145 -4.11 3.99 15.21
CA GLY A 145 -3.01 3.18 15.75
C GLY A 145 -1.68 3.38 15.04
N GLN A 146 -1.66 3.78 13.77
CA GLN A 146 -0.41 4.08 13.05
C GLN A 146 0.07 5.52 13.24
N ASP A 147 -0.79 6.45 13.64
CA ASP A 147 -0.36 7.76 14.15
C ASP A 147 -0.08 7.71 15.67
N ALA A 148 -0.77 6.85 16.42
CA ALA A 148 -0.51 6.64 17.85
C ALA A 148 0.71 5.73 18.13
N LEU A 149 1.05 4.79 17.25
CA LEU A 149 2.34 4.07 17.26
C LEU A 149 3.47 4.88 16.60
N ARG A 150 3.14 6.01 15.97
CA ARG A 150 4.07 7.09 15.64
C ARG A 150 4.08 8.18 16.71
N SER A 151 3.89 7.81 18.00
CA SER A 151 4.45 8.59 19.10
C SER A 151 5.99 8.52 19.12
N GLY A 152 6.61 8.99 18.03
CA GLY A 152 7.37 10.22 18.12
C GLY A 152 8.71 10.18 18.82
N VAL A 153 9.46 9.07 18.74
CA VAL A 153 10.92 9.27 18.75
C VAL A 153 11.26 9.90 17.39
N ALA A 154 11.31 11.23 17.36
CA ALA A 154 11.67 11.98 16.17
C ALA A 154 12.99 11.44 15.62
N SER A 155 13.02 11.09 14.33
CA SER A 155 14.23 10.55 13.70
C SER A 155 14.60 11.31 12.43
N LYS A 156 15.89 11.34 12.12
CA LYS A 156 16.47 11.95 10.92
C LYS A 156 17.34 10.90 10.22
N GLY A 157 17.07 10.59 8.96
CA GLY A 157 17.81 9.59 8.17
C GLY A 157 16.92 8.76 7.23
N PRO A 158 17.49 7.76 6.53
CA PRO A 158 18.90 7.36 6.55
C PRO A 158 19.81 8.37 5.83
N VAL A 159 20.89 8.78 6.50
CA VAL A 159 21.98 9.52 5.85
C VAL A 159 22.98 8.50 5.32
N ASN A 160 23.22 8.53 4.01
CA ASN A 160 24.16 7.63 3.36
C ASN A 160 25.55 8.25 3.34
N TYR A 161 26.52 7.56 3.93
CA TYR A 161 27.93 7.90 3.88
C TYR A 161 28.63 6.97 2.90
N ARG A 162 29.45 7.55 2.03
CA ARG A 162 30.38 6.80 1.19
C ARG A 162 31.68 6.66 1.94
N CYS A 163 31.99 5.46 2.43
CA CYS A 163 33.28 5.19 3.04
C CYS A 163 34.33 4.88 1.95
N MET A 164 35.61 4.98 2.28
CA MET A 164 36.71 4.68 1.35
C MET A 164 36.98 3.17 1.32
N GLY A 165 36.15 2.41 0.61
CA GLY A 165 36.34 0.97 0.41
C GLY A 165 35.36 0.38 -0.62
N PRO A 166 35.64 -0.79 -1.23
CA PRO A 166 35.00 -1.24 -2.47
C PRO A 166 33.51 -1.56 -2.38
N ASP A 167 32.93 -1.69 -1.19
CA ASP A 167 31.49 -1.89 -0.96
C ASP A 167 31.10 -1.32 0.41
N SER A 168 31.01 0.01 0.50
CA SER A 168 30.94 0.68 1.80
C SER A 168 29.96 1.86 1.82
N MET A 169 28.72 1.59 1.39
CA MET A 169 27.62 2.48 1.73
C MET A 169 27.17 2.19 3.16
N LEU A 170 27.37 3.17 4.03
CA LEU A 170 26.91 3.16 5.41
C LEU A 170 25.63 3.98 5.50
N SER A 171 24.56 3.40 6.01
CA SER A 171 23.28 4.09 6.23
C SER A 171 23.09 4.31 7.72
N ALA A 172 22.85 5.55 8.15
CA ALA A 172 22.63 5.88 9.56
C ALA A 172 21.27 6.58 9.78
N THR A 173 20.52 6.11 10.77
CA THR A 173 19.26 6.74 11.24
C THR A 173 19.45 7.25 12.66
N PHE A 174 19.25 8.56 12.85
CA PHE A 174 19.38 9.23 14.14
C PHE A 174 18.03 9.32 14.83
N TYR A 175 17.96 8.96 16.11
CA TYR A 175 16.76 9.01 16.93
C TYR A 175 16.94 10.03 18.06
N SER A 176 15.94 10.90 18.23
CA SER A 176 15.89 11.95 19.25
C SER A 176 15.37 11.36 20.57
N THR A 177 16.16 10.47 21.18
CA THR A 177 15.94 9.91 22.52
C THR A 177 16.89 10.54 23.55
N ALA A 178 16.63 10.33 24.84
CA ALA A 178 17.55 10.68 25.93
C ALA A 178 17.93 9.40 26.70
N PRO A 179 19.14 8.83 26.50
CA PRO A 179 20.21 9.29 25.62
C PRO A 179 19.89 9.04 24.14
N ALA A 180 20.51 9.82 23.27
CA ALA A 180 20.30 9.76 21.83
C ALA A 180 20.73 8.41 21.25
N MET A 181 19.95 7.85 20.33
CA MET A 181 20.25 6.57 19.68
C MET A 181 20.54 6.73 18.20
N VAL A 182 21.44 5.90 17.67
CA VAL A 182 21.71 5.81 16.23
C VAL A 182 21.67 4.36 15.79
N LEU A 183 20.91 4.07 14.73
CA LEU A 183 20.94 2.78 14.04
C LEU A 183 21.84 2.88 12.82
N VAL A 184 22.75 1.93 12.67
CA VAL A 184 23.72 1.91 11.57
C VAL A 184 23.62 0.59 10.81
N GLU A 185 23.53 0.70 9.49
CA GLU A 185 23.49 -0.42 8.57
C GLU A 185 24.70 -0.36 7.63
N TRP A 186 25.44 -1.47 7.54
CA TRP A 186 26.56 -1.62 6.63
C TRP A 186 26.40 -2.90 5.82
N SER A 187 26.42 -2.79 4.49
CA SER A 187 26.30 -3.94 3.58
C SER A 187 25.13 -4.87 3.93
N LYS A 188 23.97 -4.28 4.29
CA LYS A 188 22.73 -4.97 4.72
C LYS A 188 22.81 -5.71 6.07
N THR A 189 23.91 -5.56 6.80
CA THR A 189 24.03 -6.02 8.20
C THR A 189 23.61 -4.87 9.12
N VAL A 190 22.57 -5.12 9.91
CA VAL A 190 22.09 -4.18 10.93
C VAL A 190 22.95 -4.35 12.18
N ARG A 191 23.56 -3.27 12.66
CA ARG A 191 24.20 -3.23 13.99
C ARG A 191 23.20 -2.70 15.02
N PRO A 192 23.23 -3.19 16.27
CA PRO A 192 22.32 -2.70 17.31
C PRO A 192 22.51 -1.20 17.55
N ALA A 193 21.43 -0.51 17.90
CA ALA A 193 21.47 0.91 18.17
C ALA A 193 22.38 1.22 19.36
N PHE A 194 23.25 2.21 19.22
CA PHE A 194 24.16 2.64 20.28
C PHE A 194 23.85 4.07 20.73
N GLN A 195 24.19 4.36 21.98
CA GLN A 195 23.99 5.66 22.60
C GLN A 195 25.05 6.64 22.13
N VAL A 196 24.65 7.85 21.76
CA VAL A 196 25.57 8.93 21.39
C VAL A 196 25.36 10.15 22.30
N PRO A 197 26.41 10.94 22.60
CA PRO A 197 26.24 12.22 23.27
C PRO A 197 25.35 13.14 22.44
N ALA A 198 24.40 13.82 23.09
CA ALA A 198 23.42 14.69 22.41
C ALA A 198 24.07 15.80 21.55
N ALA A 199 25.28 16.24 21.91
CA ALA A 199 26.05 17.24 21.16
C ALA A 199 26.39 16.82 19.71
N SER A 200 26.50 15.51 19.43
CA SER A 200 26.83 14.98 18.10
C SER A 200 25.66 15.05 17.11
N ILE A 201 24.43 15.16 17.59
CA ILE A 201 23.22 15.23 16.73
C ILE A 201 23.02 16.61 16.14
N LEU A 202 23.34 17.68 16.87
CA LEU A 202 23.12 19.07 16.44
C LEU A 202 23.89 19.42 15.15
N PHE A 203 25.06 18.80 14.96
CA PHE A 203 25.94 19.04 13.80
C PHE A 203 25.81 17.97 12.72
N ASN A 204 24.83 17.06 12.82
CA ASN A 204 24.70 15.93 11.90
C ASN A 204 26.01 15.11 11.76
N THR A 205 26.86 15.16 12.79
CA THR A 205 28.23 14.66 12.79
C THR A 205 28.32 13.57 13.84
N VAL A 206 28.31 12.31 13.39
CA VAL A 206 28.60 11.19 14.27
C VAL A 206 29.94 10.61 13.85
N VAL A 207 30.91 10.74 14.76
CA VAL A 207 32.20 10.06 14.65
C VAL A 207 31.94 8.62 15.06
N ILE A 208 31.86 7.72 14.09
CA ILE A 208 31.80 6.28 14.32
C ILE A 208 33.24 5.79 14.22
N GLU A 209 33.85 5.56 15.37
CA GLU A 209 35.18 4.96 15.44
C GLU A 209 35.03 3.46 15.23
N PHE A 210 35.46 2.97 14.06
CA PHE A 210 35.47 1.55 13.77
C PHE A 210 36.74 0.96 14.37
N GLU A 211 36.62 0.24 15.48
CA GLU A 211 37.72 -0.60 15.95
C GLU A 211 37.87 -1.77 14.97
N GLN A 212 39.00 -1.81 14.25
CA GLN A 212 39.37 -2.94 13.41
C GLN A 212 39.64 -4.13 14.33
N ILE A 213 38.68 -5.05 14.44
CA ILE A 213 38.95 -6.37 15.03
C ILE A 213 39.78 -7.13 14.00
N SER A 214 41.11 -7.12 14.15
CA SER A 214 41.96 -8.04 13.40
C SER A 214 41.67 -9.46 13.88
N THR A 215 41.22 -10.31 12.98
CA THR A 215 41.33 -11.77 13.13
C THR A 215 42.77 -12.22 12.94
#